data_AF-A0A1M5GGW8-F1
#
_entry.id   AF-A0A1M5GGW8-F1
#
_cell.length_a   1.000
_cell.length_b   1.000
_cell.length_c   1.000
_cell.angle_alpha   90.00
_cell.angle_beta   90.00
_cell.angle_gamma   90.00
#
_symmetry.space_group_name_H-M   'P 1'
#
loop_
_entity.id
_entity.type
_entity.pdbx_description
1 polymer ?
#
loop_
_entity_poly.entity_id
_entity_poly.type
_entity_poly.pdbx_seq_one_letter_code
_entity_poly.pdbx_strand_id
1 'polypeptide(L)'
;MMDFNLDKYKNHKESLVRIHKESYDFDFLLNQIDIDYANKITGKLGNETTNQFLKAISYRMESVLFHYNLLYNINPKECKSSFPEEEISIRQNCLFDSIIFNTASLFDYYSCFIWYIIGESKTEKKLWNSLAKSTRHDHQIKKSKIGILVDFYDREWVTKLFDYRAELIHYKDDWANETYTVDNKKLIVHSPDKILKYFKIHKKTDIQDKVITIEQISLWVIENSINICKEFANALKIFIQDNKKRESDVIQFLDTSDPEIMKEIIKKIKNNT
;
A
#
# COMPACT_ATOMS: atom_id res chain seq x y z
N MET A 1 -8.13 12.02 -9.07
CA MET A 1 -9.36 11.57 -8.38
C MET A 1 -9.33 10.05 -8.40
N MET A 2 -9.48 9.39 -7.25
CA MET A 2 -9.37 7.92 -7.14
C MET A 2 -10.67 7.28 -7.58
N ASP A 3 -10.82 7.21 -8.88
CA ASP A 3 -12.06 6.84 -9.50
C ASP A 3 -12.21 5.32 -9.56
N PHE A 4 -13.28 4.79 -8.96
CA PHE A 4 -13.64 3.39 -9.14
C PHE A 4 -14.09 3.15 -10.58
N ASN A 5 -13.47 2.18 -11.25
CA ASN A 5 -13.84 1.72 -12.59
C ASN A 5 -14.20 0.25 -12.48
N LEU A 6 -15.49 -0.07 -12.61
CA LEU A 6 -15.98 -1.44 -12.46
C LEU A 6 -15.35 -2.41 -13.47
N ASP A 7 -15.23 -1.99 -14.74
CA ASP A 7 -14.74 -2.84 -15.81
C ASP A 7 -13.29 -3.24 -15.60
N LYS A 8 -12.50 -2.36 -14.99
CA LYS A 8 -11.10 -2.62 -14.62
C LYS A 8 -10.93 -3.80 -13.66
N TYR A 9 -11.95 -4.09 -12.83
CA TYR A 9 -11.91 -5.13 -11.80
C TYR A 9 -12.79 -6.33 -12.14
N LYS A 10 -13.37 -6.41 -13.35
CA LYS A 10 -14.14 -7.58 -13.79
C LYS A 10 -13.27 -8.82 -13.97
N ASN A 11 -12.08 -8.66 -14.55
CA ASN A 11 -11.15 -9.76 -14.74
C ASN A 11 -10.21 -9.87 -13.54
N HIS A 12 -10.49 -10.84 -12.66
CA HIS A 12 -9.69 -11.07 -11.45
C HIS A 12 -8.22 -11.39 -11.77
N LYS A 13 -7.96 -12.27 -12.75
CA LYS A 13 -6.59 -12.71 -13.09
C LYS A 13 -5.74 -11.54 -13.60
N GLU A 14 -6.30 -10.72 -14.48
CA GLU A 14 -5.62 -9.51 -14.97
C GLU A 14 -5.40 -8.48 -13.86
N SER A 15 -6.37 -8.33 -12.96
CA SER A 15 -6.24 -7.44 -11.81
C SER A 15 -5.13 -7.88 -10.85
N LEU A 16 -5.03 -9.18 -10.56
CA LEU A 16 -3.95 -9.71 -9.73
C LEU A 16 -2.58 -9.55 -10.37
N VAL A 17 -2.42 -9.87 -11.66
CA VAL A 17 -1.15 -9.70 -12.36
C VAL A 17 -0.67 -8.24 -12.26
N ARG A 18 -1.60 -7.30 -12.46
CA ARG A 18 -1.32 -5.87 -12.33
C ARG A 18 -0.92 -5.50 -10.90
N ILE A 19 -1.71 -5.88 -9.90
CA ILE A 19 -1.43 -5.56 -8.48
C ILE A 19 -0.10 -6.15 -8.01
N HIS A 20 0.21 -7.40 -8.36
CA HIS A 20 1.50 -8.01 -8.01
C HIS A 20 2.67 -7.27 -8.64
N LYS A 21 2.54 -6.86 -9.91
CA LYS A 21 3.55 -6.02 -10.56
C LYS A 21 3.72 -4.69 -9.83
N GLU A 22 2.61 -3.99 -9.54
CA GLU A 22 2.65 -2.70 -8.85
C GLU A 22 3.26 -2.82 -7.43
N SER A 23 2.98 -3.92 -6.72
CA SER A 23 3.56 -4.22 -5.42
C SER A 23 5.07 -4.46 -5.50
N TYR A 24 5.51 -5.26 -6.48
CA TYR A 24 6.94 -5.51 -6.72
C TYR A 24 7.70 -4.22 -7.07
N ASP A 25 7.13 -3.41 -7.97
CA ASP A 25 7.69 -2.11 -8.33
C ASP A 25 7.77 -1.18 -7.11
N PHE A 26 6.78 -1.23 -6.21
CA PHE A 26 6.78 -0.47 -4.97
C PHE A 26 7.90 -0.89 -4.02
N ASP A 27 8.07 -2.19 -3.75
CA ASP A 27 9.18 -2.68 -2.90
C ASP A 27 10.55 -2.28 -3.49
N PHE A 28 10.70 -2.36 -4.80
CA PHE A 28 11.93 -1.90 -5.47
C PHE A 28 12.17 -0.40 -5.26
N LEU A 29 11.14 0.43 -5.41
CA LEU A 29 11.23 1.87 -5.15
C LEU A 29 11.60 2.20 -3.71
N LEU A 30 11.09 1.44 -2.74
CA LEU A 30 11.44 1.63 -1.32
C LEU A 30 12.91 1.35 -1.05
N ASN A 31 13.44 0.24 -1.60
CA ASN A 31 14.86 -0.09 -1.47
C ASN A 31 15.73 0.97 -2.13
N GLN A 32 15.33 1.51 -3.29
CA GLN A 32 16.03 2.63 -3.91
C GLN A 32 16.06 3.87 -3.01
N ILE A 33 14.95 4.19 -2.34
CA ILE A 33 14.88 5.35 -1.44
C ILE A 33 15.83 5.17 -0.25
N ASP A 34 15.89 3.98 0.34
CA ASP A 34 16.81 3.71 1.46
C ASP A 34 18.28 3.86 1.04
N ILE A 35 18.64 3.29 -0.11
CA ILE A 35 19.98 3.42 -0.68
C ILE A 35 20.30 4.88 -1.02
N ASP A 36 19.38 5.59 -1.67
CA ASP A 36 19.56 7.00 -2.02
C ASP A 36 19.71 7.87 -0.77
N TYR A 37 18.89 7.64 0.24
CA TYR A 37 18.95 8.35 1.52
C TYR A 37 20.30 8.09 2.22
N ALA A 38 20.72 6.83 2.25
CA ALA A 38 22.02 6.44 2.77
C ALA A 38 23.17 7.15 2.05
N ASN A 39 23.18 7.15 0.72
CA ASN A 39 24.28 7.71 -0.07
C ASN A 39 24.31 9.25 -0.04
N LYS A 40 23.14 9.91 -0.12
CA LYS A 40 23.06 11.36 -0.33
C LYS A 40 22.91 12.17 0.95
N ILE A 41 22.39 11.56 2.02
CA ILE A 41 22.08 12.26 3.28
C ILE A 41 22.97 11.78 4.42
N THR A 42 22.97 10.47 4.72
CA THR A 42 23.58 9.97 5.98
C THR A 42 25.04 9.52 5.82
N GLY A 43 25.42 9.03 4.64
CA GLY A 43 26.68 8.35 4.35
C GLY A 43 26.82 6.95 4.95
N LYS A 44 25.73 6.32 5.41
CA LYS A 44 25.74 4.98 6.01
C LYS A 44 24.57 4.16 5.47
N LEU A 45 24.87 3.05 4.79
CA LEU A 45 23.86 2.07 4.37
C LEU A 45 23.23 1.37 5.58
N GLY A 46 21.94 1.06 5.43
CA GLY A 46 21.24 0.12 6.31
C GLY A 46 21.25 0.52 7.78
N ASN A 47 20.65 1.66 8.11
CA ASN A 47 20.33 1.92 9.51
C ASN A 47 19.26 0.90 9.94
N GLU A 48 19.44 0.25 11.09
CA GLU A 48 18.49 -0.71 11.66
C GLU A 48 17.05 -0.16 11.65
N THR A 49 16.90 1.15 11.88
CA THR A 49 15.60 1.83 11.86
C THR A 49 14.92 1.84 10.49
N THR A 50 15.63 2.16 9.40
CA THR A 50 15.01 2.16 8.05
C THR A 50 14.64 0.75 7.62
N ASN A 51 15.53 -0.21 7.89
CA ASN A 51 15.26 -1.63 7.66
C ASN A 51 14.01 -2.12 8.41
N GLN A 52 13.80 -1.68 9.65
CA GLN A 52 12.59 -2.01 10.40
C GLN A 52 11.32 -1.44 9.75
N PHE A 53 11.37 -0.20 9.25
CA PHE A 53 10.23 0.39 8.55
C PHE A 53 9.94 -0.35 7.24
N LEU A 54 10.96 -0.58 6.41
CA LEU A 54 10.81 -1.30 5.14
C LEU A 54 10.20 -2.69 5.34
N LYS A 55 10.72 -3.46 6.31
CA LYS A 55 10.16 -4.77 6.66
C LYS A 55 8.71 -4.67 7.11
N ALA A 56 8.36 -3.68 7.92
CA ALA A 56 6.99 -3.50 8.37
C ALA A 56 6.04 -3.12 7.22
N ILE A 57 6.50 -2.27 6.29
CA ILE A 57 5.75 -1.87 5.10
C ILE A 57 5.50 -3.09 4.20
N SER A 58 6.56 -3.82 3.82
CA SER A 58 6.43 -5.02 2.98
C SER A 58 5.60 -6.09 3.68
N TYR A 59 5.74 -6.28 5.00
CA TYR A 59 4.88 -7.19 5.77
C TYR A 59 3.40 -6.83 5.67
N ARG A 60 3.05 -5.54 5.77
CA ARG A 60 1.64 -5.11 5.62
C ARG A 60 1.14 -5.30 4.21
N MET A 61 1.96 -5.04 3.19
CA MET A 61 1.58 -5.28 1.80
C MET A 61 1.35 -6.76 1.53
N GLU A 62 2.28 -7.62 1.94
CA GLU A 62 2.15 -9.08 1.83
C GLU A 62 0.92 -9.60 2.57
N SER A 63 0.65 -9.07 3.77
CA SER A 63 -0.55 -9.39 4.53
C SER A 63 -1.82 -9.01 3.74
N VAL A 64 -1.87 -7.82 3.13
CA VAL A 64 -3.01 -7.40 2.30
C VAL A 64 -3.23 -8.38 1.13
N LEU A 65 -2.18 -8.73 0.39
CA LEU A 65 -2.26 -9.65 -0.75
C LEU A 65 -2.64 -11.07 -0.32
N PHE A 66 -2.09 -11.54 0.79
CA PHE A 66 -2.41 -12.83 1.37
C PHE A 66 -3.90 -12.94 1.74
N HIS A 67 -4.44 -11.97 2.47
CA HIS A 67 -5.85 -11.98 2.86
C HIS A 67 -6.78 -11.83 1.66
N TYR A 68 -6.39 -11.06 0.64
CA TYR A 68 -7.14 -11.00 -0.61
C TYR A 68 -7.17 -12.34 -1.34
N ASN A 69 -6.03 -13.04 -1.42
CA ASN A 69 -5.97 -14.36 -2.01
C ASN A 69 -6.87 -15.36 -1.26
N LEU A 70 -6.93 -15.30 0.07
CA LEU A 70 -7.88 -16.10 0.84
C LEU A 70 -9.33 -15.71 0.52
N LEU A 71 -9.64 -14.41 0.47
CA LEU A 71 -10.99 -13.89 0.21
C LEU A 71 -11.52 -14.38 -1.14
N TYR A 72 -10.68 -14.39 -2.17
CA TYR A 72 -11.07 -14.86 -3.49
C TYR A 72 -11.23 -16.38 -3.55
N ASN A 73 -10.32 -17.13 -2.93
CA ASN A 73 -10.28 -18.59 -3.04
C ASN A 73 -11.21 -19.33 -2.08
N ILE A 74 -11.85 -18.62 -1.14
CA ILE A 74 -12.77 -19.23 -0.18
C ILE A 74 -14.08 -19.70 -0.83
N ASN A 75 -14.44 -19.12 -1.98
CA ASN A 75 -15.58 -19.57 -2.75
C ASN A 75 -15.34 -21.01 -3.25
N PRO A 76 -16.22 -21.97 -2.94
CA PRO A 76 -16.05 -23.33 -3.40
C PRO A 76 -16.12 -23.38 -4.93
N LYS A 77 -15.23 -24.17 -5.54
CA LYS A 77 -15.26 -24.41 -7.00
C LYS A 77 -16.54 -25.15 -7.43
N GLU A 78 -17.14 -25.89 -6.50
CA GLU A 78 -18.43 -26.56 -6.66
C GLU A 78 -19.24 -26.39 -5.37
N CYS A 79 -20.33 -25.63 -5.44
CA CYS A 79 -21.29 -25.57 -4.33
C CYS A 79 -22.03 -26.91 -4.26
N LYS A 80 -21.74 -27.73 -3.24
CA LYS A 80 -22.62 -28.82 -2.83
C LYS A 80 -23.73 -28.19 -2.00
N SER A 81 -24.98 -28.58 -2.22
CA SER A 81 -26.20 -28.08 -1.56
C SER A 81 -26.23 -28.20 -0.02
N SER A 82 -25.11 -28.52 0.61
CA SER A 82 -24.94 -28.75 2.05
C SER A 82 -23.88 -27.85 2.69
N PHE A 83 -23.26 -26.93 1.94
CA PHE A 83 -22.31 -25.96 2.53
C PHE A 83 -23.09 -24.76 3.08
N PRO A 84 -22.92 -24.36 4.35
CA PRO A 84 -23.63 -23.21 4.91
C PRO A 84 -23.10 -21.93 4.26
N GLU A 85 -23.88 -21.38 3.34
CA GLU A 85 -23.51 -20.26 2.48
C GLU A 85 -23.28 -18.96 3.28
N GLU A 86 -24.04 -18.79 4.37
CA GLU A 86 -23.86 -17.74 5.38
C GLU A 86 -22.43 -17.75 5.94
N GLU A 87 -21.83 -18.93 6.17
CA GLU A 87 -20.47 -19.04 6.71
C GLU A 87 -19.40 -18.50 5.75
N ILE A 88 -19.59 -18.70 4.44
CA ILE A 88 -18.65 -18.17 3.42
C ILE A 88 -18.74 -16.65 3.38
N SER A 89 -19.95 -16.09 3.40
CA SER A 89 -20.15 -14.64 3.40
C SER A 89 -19.51 -13.98 4.63
N ILE A 90 -19.70 -14.56 5.82
CA ILE A 90 -19.09 -14.10 7.07
C ILE A 90 -17.57 -14.13 6.95
N ARG A 91 -17.00 -15.24 6.47
CA ARG A 91 -15.54 -15.36 6.31
C ARG A 91 -14.99 -14.38 5.28
N GLN A 92 -15.70 -14.11 4.17
CA GLN A 92 -15.30 -13.07 3.21
C GLN A 92 -15.31 -11.68 3.82
N ASN A 93 -16.32 -11.35 4.64
CA ASN A 93 -16.36 -10.10 5.40
C ASN A 93 -15.18 -9.99 6.39
N CYS A 94 -14.85 -11.05 7.13
CA CYS A 94 -13.70 -11.05 8.04
C CYS A 94 -12.36 -10.85 7.31
N LEU A 95 -12.21 -11.48 6.14
CA LEU A 95 -11.02 -11.30 5.30
C LEU A 95 -10.95 -9.89 4.72
N PHE A 96 -12.09 -9.31 4.36
CA PHE A 96 -12.17 -7.93 3.91
C PHE A 96 -11.79 -6.93 5.01
N ASP A 97 -12.30 -7.10 6.24
CA ASP A 97 -11.86 -6.30 7.39
C ASP A 97 -10.34 -6.43 7.60
N SER A 98 -9.79 -7.63 7.46
CA SER A 98 -8.34 -7.86 7.54
C SER A 98 -7.56 -7.10 6.45
N ILE A 99 -8.09 -7.03 5.22
CA ILE A 99 -7.51 -6.22 4.14
C ILE A 99 -7.53 -4.73 4.51
N ILE A 100 -8.65 -4.22 5.00
CA ILE A 100 -8.81 -2.81 5.40
C ILE A 100 -7.87 -2.48 6.56
N PHE A 101 -7.80 -3.33 7.58
CA PHE A 101 -6.91 -3.19 8.72
C PHE A 101 -5.44 -3.13 8.31
N ASN A 102 -4.98 -4.06 7.47
CA ASN A 102 -3.58 -4.09 7.04
C ASN A 102 -3.26 -2.93 6.09
N THR A 103 -4.20 -2.51 5.24
CA THR A 103 -4.07 -1.33 4.37
C THR A 103 -3.99 -0.04 5.20
N ALA A 104 -4.83 0.11 6.23
CA ALA A 104 -4.74 1.23 7.15
C ALA A 104 -3.39 1.24 7.89
N SER A 105 -2.97 0.09 8.40
CA SER A 105 -1.69 -0.06 9.10
C SER A 105 -0.50 0.24 8.19
N LEU A 106 -0.56 -0.12 6.91
CA LEU A 106 0.46 0.21 5.91
C LEU A 106 0.75 1.72 5.91
N PHE A 107 -0.29 2.57 5.90
CA PHE A 107 -0.11 4.02 5.94
C PHE A 107 0.53 4.53 7.24
N ASP A 108 0.26 3.89 8.38
CA ASP A 108 0.92 4.25 9.65
C ASP A 108 2.42 3.95 9.64
N TYR A 109 2.83 2.77 9.16
CA TYR A 109 4.26 2.44 9.03
C TYR A 109 4.93 3.31 7.96
N TYR A 110 4.21 3.59 6.87
CA TYR A 110 4.74 4.41 5.81
C TYR A 110 4.88 5.88 6.22
N SER A 111 3.96 6.39 7.04
CA SER A 111 4.08 7.68 7.70
C SER A 111 5.34 7.77 8.58
N CYS A 112 5.64 6.71 9.33
CA CYS A 112 6.87 6.66 10.13
C CYS A 112 8.12 6.71 9.25
N PHE A 113 8.12 6.01 8.11
CA PHE A 113 9.21 6.06 7.14
C PHE A 113 9.38 7.43 6.49
N ILE A 114 8.27 8.05 6.05
CA ILE A 114 8.27 9.42 5.50
C ILE A 114 8.85 10.39 6.54
N TRP A 115 8.34 10.35 7.77
CA TRP A 115 8.81 11.21 8.86
C TRP A 115 10.29 10.98 9.18
N TYR A 116 10.75 9.73 9.16
CA TYR A 116 12.16 9.44 9.37
C TYR A 116 13.05 10.10 8.31
N ILE A 117 12.60 10.14 7.05
CA ILE A 117 13.37 10.77 5.96
C ILE A 117 13.33 12.30 6.09
N ILE A 118 12.14 12.90 6.23
CA ILE A 118 11.96 14.36 6.13
C ILE A 118 12.11 15.10 7.45
N GLY A 119 11.84 14.43 8.57
CA GLY A 119 11.83 15.03 9.90
C GLY A 119 13.23 15.25 10.43
N GLU A 120 13.37 16.25 11.30
CA GLU A 120 14.65 16.56 11.95
C GLU A 120 15.04 15.47 12.96
N SER A 121 14.06 15.00 13.75
CA SER A 121 14.25 13.92 14.72
C SER A 121 14.18 12.55 14.05
N LYS A 122 15.25 11.75 14.19
CA LYS A 122 15.33 10.38 13.67
C LYS A 122 14.84 9.31 14.64
N THR A 123 14.49 9.71 15.87
CA THR A 123 13.96 8.82 16.92
C THR A 123 12.44 8.96 17.08
N GLU A 124 11.89 10.12 16.73
CA GLU A 124 10.44 10.33 16.77
C GLU A 124 9.76 9.53 15.66
N LYS A 125 8.67 8.85 16.01
CA LYS A 125 7.78 8.17 15.06
C LYS A 125 6.47 8.93 14.99
N LYS A 126 5.99 9.21 13.78
CA LYS A 126 4.66 9.78 13.55
C LYS A 126 3.77 8.78 12.82
N LEU A 127 2.70 8.36 13.48
CA LEU A 127 1.55 7.71 12.83
C LEU A 127 0.88 8.69 11.88
N TRP A 128 0.05 8.18 10.97
CA TRP A 128 -0.47 8.95 9.83
C TRP A 128 -1.14 10.25 10.27
N ASN A 129 -2.05 10.19 11.25
CA ASN A 129 -2.76 11.37 11.75
C ASN A 129 -1.82 12.45 12.31
N SER A 130 -0.71 12.04 12.92
CA SER A 130 0.31 12.98 13.43
C SER A 130 1.12 13.60 12.30
N LEU A 131 1.51 12.81 11.29
CA LEU A 131 2.20 13.32 10.10
C LEU A 131 1.31 14.31 9.34
N ALA A 132 0.05 13.93 9.06
CA ALA A 132 -0.91 14.79 8.36
C ALA A 132 -1.09 16.13 9.08
N LYS A 133 -1.23 16.12 10.41
CA LYS A 133 -1.25 17.36 11.22
C LYS A 133 0.04 18.16 11.08
N SER A 134 1.21 17.52 11.20
CA SER A 134 2.50 18.20 11.03
C SER A 134 2.62 18.89 9.68
N THR A 135 2.16 18.28 8.57
CA THR A 135 2.22 18.90 7.24
C THR A 135 1.38 20.17 7.10
N ARG A 136 0.41 20.42 7.99
CA ARG A 136 -0.44 21.62 7.97
C ARG A 136 0.15 22.78 8.78
N HIS A 137 0.93 22.45 9.81
CA HIS A 137 1.46 23.40 10.80
C HIS A 137 2.94 23.71 10.62
N ASP A 138 3.74 22.77 10.10
CA ASP A 138 5.15 22.98 9.81
C ASP A 138 5.35 23.68 8.47
N HIS A 139 5.85 24.91 8.49
CA HIS A 139 6.03 25.73 7.29
C HIS A 139 7.01 25.13 6.26
N GLN A 140 8.01 24.38 6.69
CA GLN A 140 8.99 23.77 5.78
C GLN A 140 8.35 22.58 5.06
N ILE A 141 7.64 21.72 5.79
CA ILE A 141 7.02 20.53 5.22
C ILE A 141 5.80 20.90 4.38
N LYS A 142 4.98 21.85 4.82
CA LYS A 142 3.74 22.27 4.16
C LYS A 142 3.91 22.65 2.70
N LYS A 143 5.02 23.28 2.34
CA LYS A 143 5.32 23.72 0.96
C LYS A 143 6.04 22.65 0.13
N SER A 144 6.53 21.59 0.76
CA SER A 144 7.19 20.49 0.06
C SER A 144 6.18 19.66 -0.74
N LYS A 145 6.64 19.01 -1.81
CA LYS A 145 5.82 18.07 -2.59
C LYS A 145 5.23 16.96 -1.70
N ILE A 146 5.99 16.49 -0.71
CA ILE A 146 5.54 15.47 0.25
C ILE A 146 4.39 16.01 1.11
N GLY A 147 4.53 17.21 1.67
CA GLY A 147 3.48 17.83 2.49
C GLY A 147 2.18 18.02 1.73
N ILE A 148 2.26 18.46 0.47
CA ILE A 148 1.10 18.62 -0.42
C ILE A 148 0.42 17.26 -0.67
N LEU A 149 1.21 16.22 -0.97
CA LEU A 149 0.66 14.87 -1.20
C LEU A 149 0.05 14.27 0.07
N VAL A 150 0.66 14.47 1.24
CA VAL A 150 0.11 13.99 2.52
C VAL A 150 -1.23 14.66 2.80
N ASP A 151 -1.33 15.99 2.72
CA ASP A 151 -2.62 16.66 2.99
C ASP A 151 -3.71 16.24 1.99
N PHE A 152 -3.35 16.06 0.72
CA PHE A 152 -4.27 15.58 -0.30
C PHE A 152 -4.76 14.16 -0.02
N TYR A 153 -3.84 13.20 0.16
CA TYR A 153 -4.21 11.79 0.37
C TYR A 153 -4.79 11.50 1.74
N ASP A 154 -4.49 12.31 2.74
CA ASP A 154 -5.17 12.24 4.03
C ASP A 154 -6.68 12.46 3.86
N ARG A 155 -7.07 13.55 3.18
CA ARG A 155 -8.46 13.92 2.96
C ARG A 155 -9.16 13.01 1.96
N GLU A 156 -8.46 12.64 0.89
CA GLU A 156 -9.07 11.90 -0.20
C GLU A 156 -9.12 10.39 0.00
N TRP A 157 -8.24 9.84 0.85
CA TRP A 157 -8.09 8.40 1.00
C TRP A 157 -7.94 7.94 2.45
N VAL A 158 -6.85 8.31 3.13
CA VAL A 158 -6.42 7.60 4.35
C VAL A 158 -7.35 7.85 5.52
N THR A 159 -7.82 9.09 5.74
CA THR A 159 -8.82 9.37 6.78
C THR A 159 -10.13 8.60 6.50
N LYS A 160 -10.60 8.55 5.25
CA LYS A 160 -11.81 7.79 4.89
C LYS A 160 -11.64 6.29 5.17
N LEU A 161 -10.46 5.73 4.90
CA LEU A 161 -10.13 4.33 5.22
C LEU A 161 -10.10 4.09 6.74
N PHE A 162 -9.52 5.01 7.51
CA PHE A 162 -9.46 4.94 8.96
C PHE A 162 -10.84 5.05 9.61
N ASP A 163 -11.67 5.98 9.13
CA ASP A 163 -13.03 6.16 9.61
C ASP A 163 -13.87 4.91 9.33
N TYR A 164 -13.79 4.37 8.11
CA TYR A 164 -14.45 3.12 7.75
C TYR A 164 -14.03 1.96 8.66
N ARG A 165 -12.71 1.80 8.88
CA ARG A 165 -12.17 0.78 9.79
C ARG A 165 -12.67 0.96 11.23
N ALA A 166 -12.69 2.19 11.73
CA ALA A 166 -13.18 2.48 13.06
C ALA A 166 -14.65 2.07 13.20
N GLU A 167 -15.46 2.36 12.18
CA GLU A 167 -16.86 1.91 12.17
C GLU A 167 -17.00 0.39 12.15
N LEU A 168 -16.19 -0.35 11.39
CA LEU A 168 -16.21 -1.83 11.39
C LEU A 168 -15.94 -2.42 12.78
N ILE A 169 -15.03 -1.82 13.54
CA ILE A 169 -14.67 -2.27 14.91
C ILE A 169 -15.82 -2.00 15.89
N HIS A 170 -16.50 -0.86 15.75
CA HIS A 170 -17.49 -0.37 16.72
C HIS A 170 -18.93 -0.78 16.40
N TYR A 171 -19.26 -0.98 15.13
CA TYR A 171 -20.60 -1.26 14.66
C TYR A 171 -20.57 -2.47 13.72
N LYS A 172 -20.97 -3.64 14.23
CA LYS A 172 -21.01 -4.90 13.47
C LYS A 172 -22.10 -4.94 12.38
N ASP A 173 -22.77 -3.82 12.12
CA ASP A 173 -24.00 -3.76 11.31
C ASP A 173 -23.73 -3.50 9.82
N ASP A 174 -22.48 -3.51 9.36
CA ASP A 174 -22.10 -3.31 7.95
C ASP A 174 -21.56 -4.59 7.31
N TRP A 175 -22.32 -5.69 7.45
CA TRP A 175 -22.01 -6.90 6.70
C TRP A 175 -22.42 -6.71 5.24
N ALA A 176 -21.56 -7.17 4.34
CA ALA A 176 -21.93 -7.28 2.93
C ALA A 176 -23.18 -8.13 2.76
N ASN A 177 -24.16 -7.62 2.02
CA ASN A 177 -25.31 -8.39 1.57
C ASN A 177 -24.87 -9.43 0.52
N GLU A 178 -25.50 -10.60 0.49
CA GLU A 178 -25.25 -11.65 -0.49
C GLU A 178 -26.38 -11.84 -1.50
N THR A 179 -26.03 -12.32 -2.70
CA THR A 179 -27.02 -12.79 -3.68
C THR A 179 -26.51 -14.08 -4.33
N TYR A 180 -27.43 -15.04 -4.49
CA TYR A 180 -27.15 -16.35 -5.05
C TYR A 180 -27.44 -16.38 -6.53
N THR A 181 -26.43 -16.70 -7.33
CA THR A 181 -26.62 -17.08 -8.74
C THR A 181 -26.49 -18.59 -8.89
N VAL A 182 -27.64 -19.23 -9.09
CA VAL A 182 -27.80 -20.70 -9.19
C VAL A 182 -27.05 -21.27 -10.41
N ASP A 183 -26.94 -20.52 -11.50
CA ASP A 183 -26.41 -21.03 -12.77
C ASP A 183 -24.90 -21.27 -12.80
N ASN A 184 -24.13 -20.73 -11.83
CA ASN A 184 -22.66 -20.87 -11.78
C ASN A 184 -22.10 -21.46 -10.47
N LYS A 185 -22.97 -21.87 -9.53
CA LYS A 185 -22.54 -22.36 -8.19
C LYS A 185 -21.55 -21.44 -7.46
N LYS A 186 -21.58 -20.13 -7.72
CA LYS A 186 -20.74 -19.13 -7.06
C LYS A 186 -21.62 -18.22 -6.19
N LEU A 187 -21.28 -18.12 -4.91
CA LEU A 187 -21.80 -17.10 -4.02
C LEU A 187 -21.26 -15.73 -4.44
N ILE A 188 -22.14 -14.78 -4.71
CA ILE A 188 -21.76 -13.39 -4.97
C ILE A 188 -22.01 -12.61 -3.69
N VAL A 189 -20.93 -12.18 -3.04
CA VAL A 189 -20.99 -11.29 -1.89
C VAL A 189 -20.79 -9.85 -2.36
N HIS A 190 -21.75 -8.99 -2.04
CA HIS A 190 -21.71 -7.58 -2.43
C HIS A 190 -20.66 -6.84 -1.59
N SER A 191 -20.25 -5.65 -2.01
CA SER A 191 -19.48 -4.77 -1.15
C SER A 191 -20.38 -4.27 -0.01
N PRO A 192 -19.85 -4.09 1.21
CA PRO A 192 -20.55 -3.35 2.26
C PRO A 192 -20.91 -1.94 1.78
N ASP A 193 -22.08 -1.43 2.16
CA ASP A 193 -22.59 -0.14 1.65
C ASP A 193 -21.80 1.04 2.18
N LYS A 194 -21.28 0.96 3.42
CA LYS A 194 -20.61 2.11 4.03
C LYS A 194 -19.31 2.44 3.31
N ILE A 195 -18.50 1.46 2.93
CA ILE A 195 -17.27 1.77 2.18
C ILE A 195 -17.59 2.48 0.85
N LEU A 196 -18.68 2.07 0.17
CA LEU A 196 -19.14 2.74 -1.06
C LEU A 196 -19.57 4.19 -0.77
N LYS A 197 -20.21 4.46 0.37
CA LYS A 197 -20.61 5.80 0.82
C LYS A 197 -19.41 6.67 1.18
N TYR A 198 -18.44 6.17 1.96
CA TYR A 198 -17.22 6.88 2.33
C TYR A 198 -16.46 7.38 1.10
N PHE A 199 -16.33 6.51 0.10
CA PHE A 199 -15.63 6.83 -1.14
C PHE A 199 -16.53 7.37 -2.25
N LYS A 200 -17.82 7.58 -1.98
CA LYS A 200 -18.82 8.14 -2.91
C LYS A 200 -18.86 7.41 -4.26
N ILE A 201 -18.68 6.09 -4.26
CA ILE A 201 -18.49 5.30 -5.49
C ILE A 201 -19.72 5.35 -6.41
N HIS A 202 -20.92 5.23 -5.85
CA HIS A 202 -22.18 5.27 -6.62
C HIS A 202 -22.64 6.67 -7.04
N LYS A 203 -21.92 7.75 -6.69
CA LYS A 203 -22.28 9.11 -7.15
C LYS A 203 -21.96 9.34 -8.63
N LYS A 204 -21.56 8.31 -9.36
CA LYS A 204 -21.17 8.35 -10.77
C LYS A 204 -22.24 7.66 -11.63
N THR A 205 -22.65 8.35 -12.70
CA THR A 205 -23.76 7.95 -13.58
C THR A 205 -23.57 6.58 -14.23
N ASP A 206 -22.34 6.12 -14.41
CA ASP A 206 -22.01 4.84 -15.05
C ASP A 206 -22.01 3.63 -14.09
N ILE A 207 -22.10 3.87 -12.78
CA ILE A 207 -22.01 2.83 -11.72
C ILE A 207 -23.20 2.89 -10.76
N GLN A 208 -24.03 3.94 -10.80
CA GLN A 208 -25.12 4.20 -9.84
C GLN A 208 -26.03 2.99 -9.56
N ASP A 209 -26.37 2.19 -10.57
CA ASP A 209 -27.26 1.02 -10.44
C ASP A 209 -26.51 -0.32 -10.47
N LYS A 210 -25.18 -0.30 -10.45
CA LYS A 210 -24.37 -1.51 -10.58
C LYS A 210 -24.03 -2.10 -9.20
N VAL A 211 -24.19 -3.41 -9.11
CA VAL A 211 -23.70 -4.21 -7.98
C VAL A 211 -22.17 -4.27 -8.04
N ILE A 212 -21.54 -3.87 -6.93
CA ILE A 212 -20.09 -3.98 -6.74
C ILE A 212 -19.86 -5.11 -5.74
N THR A 213 -18.98 -6.05 -6.08
CA THR A 213 -18.68 -7.18 -5.20
C THR A 213 -17.59 -6.85 -4.18
N ILE A 214 -17.53 -7.62 -3.09
CA ILE A 214 -16.47 -7.51 -2.08
C ILE A 214 -15.08 -7.77 -2.70
N GLU A 215 -14.99 -8.64 -3.71
CA GLU A 215 -13.77 -8.92 -4.47
C GLU A 215 -13.30 -7.67 -5.24
N GLN A 216 -14.22 -6.98 -5.91
CA GLN A 216 -13.92 -5.81 -6.75
C GLN A 216 -13.50 -4.61 -5.89
N ILE A 217 -14.22 -4.33 -4.80
CA ILE A 217 -13.86 -3.23 -3.91
C ILE A 217 -12.51 -3.49 -3.22
N SER A 218 -12.22 -4.75 -2.86
CA SER A 218 -10.92 -5.13 -2.31
C SER A 218 -9.79 -4.82 -3.29
N LEU A 219 -9.89 -5.27 -4.55
CA LEU A 219 -8.88 -4.98 -5.58
C LEU A 219 -8.63 -3.48 -5.75
N TRP A 220 -9.71 -2.69 -5.76
CA TRP A 220 -9.63 -1.25 -5.87
C TRP A 220 -8.93 -0.61 -4.68
N VAL A 221 -9.26 -1.01 -3.44
CA VAL A 221 -8.58 -0.51 -2.23
C VAL A 221 -7.07 -0.82 -2.29
N ILE A 222 -6.71 -2.04 -2.64
CA ILE A 222 -5.32 -2.51 -2.72
C ILE A 222 -4.55 -1.70 -3.77
N GLU A 223 -5.07 -1.64 -4.99
CA GLU A 223 -4.37 -0.98 -6.10
C GLU A 223 -4.20 0.52 -5.85
N ASN A 224 -5.23 1.22 -5.37
CA ASN A 224 -5.10 2.65 -5.06
C ASN A 224 -4.11 2.89 -3.93
N SER A 225 -4.08 2.03 -2.91
CA SER A 225 -3.15 2.18 -1.80
C SER A 225 -1.69 1.99 -2.27
N ILE A 226 -1.42 1.01 -3.13
CA ILE A 226 -0.09 0.84 -3.74
C ILE A 226 0.29 2.08 -4.57
N ASN A 227 -0.62 2.59 -5.40
CA ASN A 227 -0.36 3.76 -6.24
C ASN A 227 -0.03 5.00 -5.41
N ILE A 228 -0.77 5.26 -4.32
CA ILE A 228 -0.47 6.33 -3.36
C ILE A 228 0.94 6.16 -2.78
N CYS A 229 1.26 4.95 -2.34
CA CYS A 229 2.57 4.66 -1.79
C CYS A 229 3.69 4.90 -2.82
N LYS A 230 3.47 4.56 -4.10
CA LYS A 230 4.42 4.87 -5.19
C LYS A 230 4.57 6.38 -5.43
N GLU A 231 3.50 7.16 -5.34
CA GLU A 231 3.59 8.62 -5.47
C GLU A 231 4.42 9.27 -4.36
N PHE A 232 4.23 8.82 -3.13
CA PHE A 232 5.07 9.22 -2.00
C PHE A 232 6.51 8.78 -2.18
N ALA A 233 6.75 7.56 -2.65
CA ALA A 233 8.09 7.06 -2.94
C ALA A 233 8.82 7.99 -3.92
N ASN A 234 8.14 8.37 -5.01
CA ASN A 234 8.68 9.31 -5.99
C ASN A 234 8.92 10.71 -5.39
N ALA A 235 8.03 11.19 -4.53
CA ALA A 235 8.22 12.47 -3.84
C ALA A 235 9.40 12.44 -2.84
N LEU A 236 9.63 11.32 -2.16
CA LEU A 236 10.79 11.12 -1.29
C LEU A 236 12.11 11.14 -2.08
N LYS A 237 12.15 10.53 -3.27
CA LYS A 237 13.34 10.60 -4.15
C LYS A 237 13.70 12.04 -4.51
N ILE A 238 12.69 12.86 -4.85
CA ILE A 238 12.89 14.29 -5.14
C ILE A 238 13.40 15.02 -3.89
N PHE A 239 12.77 14.79 -2.73
CA PHE A 239 13.21 15.41 -1.48
C PHE A 239 14.66 15.08 -1.13
N ILE A 240 15.06 13.81 -1.26
CA ILE A 240 16.44 13.37 -0.99
C ILE A 240 17.42 14.07 -1.94
N GLN A 241 17.04 14.22 -3.21
CA GLN A 241 17.87 14.90 -4.21
C GLN A 241 18.05 16.39 -3.87
N ASP A 242 16.96 17.07 -3.51
CA ASP A 242 16.96 18.50 -3.18
C ASP A 242 17.71 18.80 -1.88
N ASN A 243 17.78 17.82 -0.97
CA ASN A 243 18.40 17.96 0.35
C ASN A 243 19.74 17.22 0.47
N LYS A 244 20.35 16.81 -0.65
CA LYS A 244 21.62 16.09 -0.65
C LYS A 244 22.67 16.87 0.15
N LYS A 245 23.32 16.21 1.10
CA LYS A 245 24.41 16.79 1.92
C LYS A 245 25.78 16.38 1.44
N ARG A 246 25.83 15.43 0.50
CA ARG A 246 27.04 14.86 -0.07
C ARG A 246 26.87 14.80 -1.58
N GLU A 247 27.89 15.20 -2.32
CA GLU A 247 28.08 14.67 -3.67
C GLU A 247 28.45 13.21 -3.49
N SER A 248 27.78 12.31 -4.21
CA SER A 248 27.78 10.88 -3.90
C SER A 248 29.20 10.32 -3.78
N ASP A 249 29.66 10.05 -2.55
CA ASP A 249 30.60 8.96 -2.31
C ASP A 249 29.78 7.70 -2.55
N VAL A 250 29.74 7.27 -3.81
CA VAL A 250 28.90 6.17 -4.25
C VAL A 250 29.31 4.95 -3.42
N ILE A 251 28.45 4.50 -2.49
CA ILE A 251 28.48 3.11 -2.12
C ILE A 251 27.94 2.39 -3.35
N GLN A 252 28.82 2.15 -4.32
CA GLN A 252 28.53 1.32 -5.47
C GLN A 252 28.25 -0.05 -4.88
N PHE A 253 27.00 -0.47 -4.90
CA PHE A 253 26.75 -1.89 -5.09
C PHE A 253 27.34 -2.19 -6.46
N LEU A 254 28.58 -2.66 -6.45
CA LEU A 254 29.25 -3.19 -7.62
C LEU A 254 28.30 -4.27 -8.12
N ASP A 255 27.80 -4.09 -9.34
CA ASP A 255 27.11 -5.16 -10.02
C ASP A 255 28.13 -6.29 -10.18
N THR A 256 28.05 -7.30 -9.31
CA THR A 256 28.97 -8.43 -9.30
C THR A 256 28.79 -9.32 -10.52
N SER A 257 27.80 -9.02 -11.37
CA SER A 257 27.62 -9.67 -12.67
C SER A 257 28.42 -9.02 -13.80
N ASP A 258 29.02 -7.83 -13.59
CA ASP A 258 29.94 -7.21 -14.56
C ASP A 258 31.38 -7.78 -14.41
N PRO A 259 31.90 -8.51 -15.41
CA PRO A 259 33.22 -9.14 -15.35
C PRO A 259 34.38 -8.14 -15.25
N GLU A 260 34.25 -6.91 -15.76
CA GLU A 260 35.31 -5.91 -15.73
C GLU A 260 35.44 -5.30 -14.33
N ILE A 261 34.31 -5.08 -13.66
CA ILE A 261 34.28 -4.61 -12.27
C ILE A 261 34.92 -5.65 -11.33
N MET A 262 34.65 -6.94 -11.54
CA MET A 262 35.27 -8.02 -10.77
C MET A 262 36.81 -8.10 -10.96
N LYS A 263 37.31 -7.82 -12.16
CA LYS A 263 38.76 -7.76 -12.40
C LYS A 263 39.42 -6.62 -11.64
N GLU A 264 38.80 -5.44 -11.57
CA GLU A 264 39.34 -4.30 -10.81
C GLU A 264 39.39 -4.58 -9.30
N ILE A 265 38.36 -5.23 -8.75
CA ILE A 265 38.32 -5.63 -7.33
C ILE A 265 39.47 -6.59 -7.00
N ILE A 266 39.65 -7.64 -7.82
CA ILE A 266 40.72 -8.64 -7.62
C ILE A 266 42.10 -7.96 -7.71
N LYS A 267 42.27 -7.00 -8.61
CA LYS A 267 43.53 -6.24 -8.76
C LYS A 267 43.82 -5.37 -7.54
N LYS A 268 42.81 -4.70 -6.97
CA LYS A 268 42.97 -3.90 -5.74
C LYS A 268 43.29 -4.75 -4.51
N ILE A 269 42.69 -5.95 -4.40
CA ILE A 269 42.97 -6.88 -3.29
C ILE A 269 44.42 -7.39 -3.38
N LYS A 270 44.90 -7.76 -4.57
CA LYS A 270 46.28 -8.25 -4.77
C LYS A 270 47.38 -7.21 -4.54
N ASN A 271 47.05 -5.91 -4.62
CA ASN A 271 48.02 -4.84 -4.41
C ASN A 271 48.12 -4.39 -2.94
N ASN A 272 47.24 -4.89 -2.06
CA ASN A 272 47.20 -4.58 -0.63
C ASN A 272 47.59 -5.77 0.26
N THR A 273 48.12 -6.85 -0.31
CA THR A 273 48.83 -7.97 0.36
C THR A 273 50.22 -8.09 -0.21
#